data_AF-A0AB39UN71-F1
#
_entry.id   AF-A0AB39UN71-F1
#
_cell.length_a   1.000
_cell.length_b   1.000
_cell.length_c   1.000
_cell.angle_alpha   90.00
_cell.angle_beta   90.00
_cell.angle_gamma   90.00
#
_symmetry.space_group_name_H-M   'P 1'
#
loop_
_entity.id
_entity.type
_entity.pdbx_description
1 polymer ?
#
loop_
_entity_poly.entity_id
_entity_poly.type
_entity_poly.pdbx_seq_one_letter_code
_entity_poly.pdbx_strand_id
1 'polypeptide(L)'
;MKLAPIFSQKARRPSPKPVQVDLRKIFIIGTIAWFVALLFFAALEFCGIDAKAAIGVSASGLVVGVVLLIWEFFNRWNYRRLAE
;
A
#
# COMPACT_ATOMS: atom_id res chain seq x y z
N MET A 1 -0.14 41.07 19.85
CA MET A 1 -0.21 39.63 20.18
C MET A 1 -0.01 38.84 18.89
N LYS A 2 0.98 37.95 18.82
CA LYS A 2 1.26 37.15 17.61
C LYS A 2 0.25 36.00 17.57
N LEU A 3 -0.81 36.15 16.79
CA LEU A 3 -1.84 35.12 16.60
C LEU A 3 -1.18 33.81 16.14
N ALA A 4 -1.61 32.70 16.71
CA ALA A 4 -1.06 31.38 16.40
C ALA A 4 -1.11 31.12 14.87
N PRO A 5 -0.10 30.44 14.30
CA PRO A 5 0.03 30.20 12.85
C PRO A 5 -1.13 29.39 12.23
N ILE A 6 -2.10 28.96 13.02
CA ILE A 6 -3.35 28.34 12.58
C ILE A 6 -4.24 29.37 11.86
N PHE A 7 -4.22 30.64 12.28
CA PHE A 7 -5.13 31.68 11.79
C PHE A 7 -4.56 32.52 10.64
N SER A 8 -3.29 32.34 10.24
CA SER A 8 -2.71 33.06 9.11
C SER A 8 -1.94 32.12 8.17
N GLN A 9 -2.50 31.91 6.96
CA GLN A 9 -1.86 31.08 5.93
C GLN A 9 -0.45 31.57 5.56
N LYS A 10 -0.19 32.88 5.65
CA LYS A 10 1.14 33.47 5.40
C LYS A 10 2.20 33.09 6.44
N ALA A 11 1.82 32.64 7.64
CA ALA A 11 2.74 32.16 8.66
C ALA A 11 2.97 30.64 8.63
N ARG A 12 2.31 29.92 7.70
CA ARG A 12 2.48 28.48 7.54
C ARG A 12 3.87 28.22 6.96
N ARG A 13 4.68 27.43 7.67
CA ARG A 13 5.94 26.90 7.12
C ARG A 13 5.61 26.12 5.84
N PRO A 14 6.47 26.18 4.79
CA PRO A 14 6.26 25.39 3.59
C PRO A 14 6.14 23.91 3.98
N SER A 15 5.19 23.20 3.37
CA SER A 15 5.04 21.76 3.60
C SER A 15 6.37 21.08 3.32
N PRO A 16 6.82 20.16 4.20
CA PRO A 16 8.03 19.40 3.93
C PRO A 16 7.87 18.67 2.61
N LYS A 17 8.98 18.55 1.85
CA LYS A 17 8.96 17.80 0.61
C LYS A 17 8.53 16.35 0.92
N PRO A 18 7.59 15.78 0.15
CA PRO A 18 7.17 14.41 0.36
C PRO A 18 8.37 13.48 0.26
N VAL A 19 8.52 12.60 1.27
CA VAL A 19 9.58 11.59 1.27
C VAL A 19 9.26 10.60 0.16
N GLN A 20 10.19 10.43 -0.77
CA GLN A 20 10.05 9.48 -1.87
C GLN A 20 10.32 8.07 -1.34
N VAL A 21 9.26 7.39 -0.92
CA VAL A 21 9.30 5.97 -0.60
C VAL A 21 9.06 5.15 -1.85
N ASP A 22 9.78 4.04 -2.00
CA ASP A 22 9.62 3.13 -3.13
C ASP A 22 8.37 2.26 -2.93
N LEU A 23 7.21 2.79 -3.32
CA LEU A 23 5.91 2.14 -3.18
C LEU A 23 5.87 0.76 -3.84
N ARG A 24 6.59 0.58 -4.96
CA ARG A 24 6.69 -0.71 -5.64
C ARG A 24 7.23 -1.79 -4.72
N LYS A 25 8.34 -1.51 -4.02
CA LYS A 25 8.96 -2.48 -3.11
C LYS A 25 8.01 -2.88 -2.00
N ILE A 26 7.32 -1.90 -1.41
CA ILE A 26 6.36 -2.14 -0.33
C ILE A 26 5.20 -3.00 -0.84
N PHE A 27 4.62 -2.66 -1.99
CA PHE A 27 3.53 -3.43 -2.58
C PHE A 27 3.94 -4.84 -2.99
N ILE A 28 5.15 -5.03 -3.54
CA ILE A 28 5.67 -6.38 -3.87
C ILE A 28 5.77 -7.22 -2.60
N ILE A 29 6.41 -6.70 -1.55
CA ILE A 29 6.59 -7.44 -0.29
C ILE A 29 5.24 -7.82 0.31
N GLY A 30 4.30 -6.87 0.38
CA GLY A 30 2.94 -7.14 0.86
C GLY A 30 2.19 -8.18 0.02
N THR A 31 2.31 -8.10 -1.31
CA THR A 31 1.66 -9.04 -2.24
C THR A 31 2.23 -10.45 -2.10
N ILE A 32 3.56 -10.59 -1.95
CA ILE A 32 4.21 -11.88 -1.69
C ILE A 32 3.76 -12.46 -0.36
N ALA A 33 3.67 -11.63 0.69
CA ALA A 33 3.19 -12.08 2.00
C ALA A 33 1.75 -12.62 1.92
N TRP A 34 0.86 -11.93 1.19
CA TRP A 34 -0.51 -12.42 0.95
C TRP A 34 -0.55 -13.71 0.14
N PHE A 35 0.30 -13.85 -0.87
CA PHE A 35 0.41 -15.07 -1.66
C PHE A 35 0.85 -16.27 -0.81
N VAL A 36 1.87 -16.08 0.04
CA VAL A 36 2.35 -17.12 0.96
C VAL A 36 1.25 -17.51 1.96
N ALA A 37 0.54 -16.53 2.52
CA ALA A 37 -0.59 -16.79 3.41
C ALA A 37 -1.69 -17.60 2.71
N LEU A 38 -2.02 -17.27 1.46
CA LEU A 38 -3.01 -18.00 0.67
C LEU A 38 -2.60 -19.45 0.45
N LEU A 39 -1.34 -19.71 0.08
CA LEU A 39 -0.82 -21.08 -0.08
C LEU A 39 -0.88 -21.86 1.24
N PHE A 40 -0.52 -21.22 2.35
CA PHE A 40 -0.57 -21.83 3.66
C PHE A 40 -1.99 -22.24 4.06
N PHE A 41 -2.98 -21.34 3.94
CA PHE A 41 -4.37 -21.67 4.27
C PHE A 41 -5.00 -22.67 3.30
N ALA A 42 -4.64 -22.63 2.01
CA ALA A 42 -5.05 -23.66 1.06
C ALA A 42 -4.52 -25.06 1.44
N ALA A 43 -3.27 -25.14 1.93
CA ALA A 43 -2.71 -26.40 2.43
C ALA A 43 -3.44 -26.91 3.68
N LEU A 44 -3.79 -26.02 4.63
CA LEU A 44 -4.58 -26.38 5.81
C LEU A 44 -5.97 -26.92 5.44
N GLU A 45 -6.66 -26.25 4.50
CA GLU A 45 -7.96 -26.71 3.98
C GLU A 45 -7.83 -28.08 3.30
N PHE A 46 -6.76 -28.31 2.53
CA PHE A 46 -6.47 -29.60 1.91
C PHE A 46 -6.24 -30.71 2.96
N CYS A 47 -5.70 -30.37 4.13
CA CYS A 47 -5.56 -31.28 5.28
C CYS A 47 -6.87 -31.46 6.08
N GLY A 48 -7.98 -30.83 5.68
CA GLY A 48 -9.29 -30.95 6.33
C GLY A 48 -9.53 -29.97 7.48
N ILE A 49 -8.67 -28.96 7.65
CA ILE A 49 -8.87 -27.89 8.63
C ILE A 49 -9.63 -26.75 7.95
N ASP A 50 -10.83 -26.41 8.43
CA ASP A 50 -11.65 -25.33 7.85
C ASP A 50 -10.92 -23.98 7.93
N ALA A 51 -10.44 -23.53 6.77
CA ALA A 51 -9.69 -22.31 6.57
C ALA A 51 -10.30 -21.45 5.43
N LYS A 52 -11.52 -21.76 4.97
CA LYS A 52 -12.18 -21.08 3.84
C LYS A 52 -12.26 -19.56 4.02
N ALA A 53 -12.58 -19.10 5.23
CA ALA A 53 -12.61 -17.68 5.54
C ALA A 53 -11.22 -17.04 5.40
N ALA A 54 -10.17 -17.71 5.89
CA ALA A 54 -8.80 -17.23 5.80
C ALA A 54 -8.28 -17.25 4.35
N ILE A 55 -8.68 -18.23 3.55
CA ILE A 55 -8.46 -18.28 2.09
C ILE A 55 -9.12 -17.06 1.43
N GLY A 56 -10.39 -16.76 1.75
CA GLY A 56 -11.10 -15.61 1.20
C GLY A 56 -10.41 -14.28 1.51
N VAL A 57 -9.97 -14.08 2.76
CA VAL A 57 -9.25 -12.88 3.18
C VAL A 57 -7.89 -12.76 2.49
N SER A 58 -7.11 -13.85 2.47
CA SER A 58 -5.78 -13.84 1.85
C SER A 58 -5.83 -13.66 0.32
N ALA A 59 -6.80 -14.29 -0.34
CA ALA A 59 -7.07 -14.06 -1.77
C ALA A 59 -7.46 -12.61 -2.05
N SER A 60 -8.31 -12.01 -1.20
CA SER A 60 -8.68 -10.60 -1.32
C SER A 60 -7.47 -9.68 -1.14
N GLY A 61 -6.62 -9.94 -0.15
CA GLY A 61 -5.37 -9.22 0.07
C GLY A 61 -4.41 -9.32 -1.13
N LEU A 62 -4.31 -10.50 -1.75
CA LEU A 62 -3.52 -10.72 -2.95
C LEU A 62 -4.06 -9.92 -4.14
N VAL A 63 -5.38 -9.94 -4.37
CA VAL A 63 -6.04 -9.16 -5.44
C VAL A 63 -5.79 -7.67 -5.25
N VAL A 64 -5.99 -7.15 -4.02
CA VAL A 64 -5.71 -5.74 -3.70
C VAL A 64 -4.24 -5.41 -3.95
N GLY A 65 -3.31 -6.27 -3.53
CA GLY A 65 -1.87 -6.08 -3.78
C GLY A 65 -1.53 -5.98 -5.27
N VAL A 66 -2.09 -6.88 -6.09
CA VAL A 66 -1.91 -6.85 -7.56
C VAL A 66 -2.50 -5.58 -8.17
N VAL A 67 -3.70 -5.17 -7.76
CA VAL A 67 -4.31 -3.92 -8.24
C VAL A 67 -3.46 -2.71 -7.88
N LEU A 68 -2.91 -2.65 -6.66
CA LEU A 68 -2.00 -1.58 -6.24
C LEU A 68 -0.69 -1.56 -7.01
N LEU A 69 -0.14 -2.74 -7.38
CA LEU A 69 1.03 -2.83 -8.24
C LEU A 69 0.76 -2.33 -9.66
N ILE A 70 -0.39 -2.68 -10.23
CA ILE A 70 -0.81 -2.18 -11.54
C ILE A 70 -0.97 -0.66 -11.48
N TRP A 71 -1.63 -0.16 -10.43
CA TRP A 71 -1.77 1.28 -10.22
C TRP A 71 -0.42 1.99 -10.05
N GLU A 72 0.51 1.42 -9.27
CA GLU A 72 1.87 1.95 -9.13
C GLU A 72 2.58 2.01 -10.47
N PHE A 73 2.47 0.96 -11.28
CA PHE A 73 3.11 0.90 -12.58
C PHE A 73 2.66 2.05 -13.49
N PHE A 74 1.36 2.34 -13.56
CA PHE A 74 0.82 3.46 -14.34
C PHE A 74 1.14 4.82 -13.74
N ASN A 75 0.99 4.97 -12.42
CA ASN A 75 1.16 6.27 -11.76
C ASN A 75 2.63 6.65 -11.53
N ARG A 76 3.58 5.71 -11.68
CA ARG A 76 5.03 5.97 -11.62
C ARG A 76 5.49 7.03 -12.61
N TRP A 77 4.83 7.14 -13.76
CA TRP A 77 5.12 8.20 -14.74
C TRP A 77 4.74 9.60 -14.24
N ASN A 78 3.68 9.73 -13.44
CA ASN A 78 3.26 11.02 -12.90
C ASN A 78 4.19 11.51 -11.80
N TYR A 79 4.68 10.63 -10.92
CA TYR A 79 5.59 11.02 -9.84
C TYR A 79 6.92 11.58 -10.34
N ARG A 80 7.46 11.07 -11.45
CA ARG A 80 8.70 11.62 -12.03
C ARG A 80 8.49 13.03 -12.60
N ARG A 81 7.32 13.29 -13.19
CA ARG A 81 6.97 14.61 -13.77
C ARG A 81 6.68 15.68 -12.73
N LEU A 82 6.24 15.29 -11.53
CA LEU A 82 5.97 16.21 -10.41
C LEU A 82 7.22 16.47 -9.55
N ALA A 83 8.35 15.82 -9.84
CA ALA A 83 9.63 15.99 -9.15
C ALA A 83 10.60 16.95 -9.89
N GLU A 84 10.27 17.35 -11.12
CA GLU A 84 10.81 18.55 -11.80
C GLU A 84 10.04 19.80 -11.33
#